data_AF-A0A7V6VK66-F1
#
_entry.id   AF-A0A7V6VK66-F1
#
_cell.length_a   1.000
_cell.length_b   1.000
_cell.length_c   1.000
_cell.angle_alpha   90.00
_cell.angle_beta   90.00
_cell.angle_gamma   90.00
#
_symmetry.space_group_name_H-M   'P 1'
#
loop_
_entity.id
_entity.type
_entity.pdbx_description
1 polymer ?
#
loop_
_entity_poly.entity_id
_entity_poly.type
_entity_poly.pdbx_seq_one_letter_code
_entity_poly.pdbx_strand_id
1 'polypeptide(L)'
;MPTLPDGDPVPTAGPLAGVRGRVPSGDGGAPFGLYVHVPFCRVRCGYCDFNTYTSAELGGGASQAGYADTALLEVRMAAAALREAGLPERELATVFFGGGTPTILPTGDLARMLEAARTQWGLAAGAEVTTEANPDTLDGEYAAALARAGFTRVSIGMLSAVPHVLATLERTHDPAGVAAAVGAVRTAGLDVSVDLIYGTPGESVDDWKRSVDAALALEPDHVSAYALGIEPGTKMGAQLRRGLIPPPDPDDQAAKYEYADTAFEQAGYPWYEISNWARPGHECRHNLAYWRGGDWWGIGPGAHSHVAGVRFWNVKHPRAYADRLANDQWPALAREVLTEEEREFERVMLEVRLREGIALETFPREREVEAAVGEMVVEGWLERDAAARGRVVLTRTGRLMADAVTRALTD
;
A
#
# COMPACT_ATOMS: atom_id res chain seq x y z
N MET A 1 17.79 1.25 0.50
CA MET A 1 16.73 1.92 -0.26
C MET A 1 16.55 1.08 -1.50
N PRO A 2 15.31 0.87 -1.94
CA PRO A 2 15.02 0.06 -3.11
C PRO A 2 15.75 0.67 -4.30
N THR A 3 16.01 -0.10 -5.35
CA THR A 3 16.44 0.48 -6.64
C THR A 3 15.18 0.94 -7.38
N LEU A 4 15.22 2.08 -8.09
CA LEU A 4 14.08 2.43 -8.97
C LEU A 4 14.13 1.52 -10.19
N PRO A 5 12.98 1.14 -10.78
CA PRO A 5 12.98 0.44 -12.04
C PRO A 5 13.63 1.30 -13.13
N ASP A 6 14.13 0.62 -14.17
CA ASP A 6 14.51 1.28 -15.40
C ASP A 6 13.26 1.82 -16.11
N GLY A 7 13.43 2.86 -16.92
CA GLY A 7 12.31 3.45 -17.66
C GLY A 7 12.75 4.55 -18.60
N ASP A 8 11.83 4.99 -19.44
CA ASP A 8 12.05 6.07 -20.38
C ASP A 8 12.16 7.43 -19.66
N PRO A 9 13.03 8.33 -20.14
CA PRO A 9 13.04 9.71 -19.65
C PRO A 9 11.67 10.38 -19.79
N VAL A 10 11.28 11.13 -18.77
CA VAL A 10 10.01 11.86 -18.77
C VAL A 10 10.09 13.01 -19.79
N PRO A 11 9.14 13.12 -20.73
CA PRO A 11 9.09 14.26 -21.65
C PRO A 11 8.95 15.59 -20.91
N THR A 12 9.47 16.68 -21.50
CA THR A 12 9.33 18.03 -20.93
C THR A 12 7.88 18.45 -20.74
N ALA A 13 6.98 18.01 -21.62
CA ALA A 13 5.53 18.21 -21.52
C ALA A 13 4.86 17.36 -20.42
N GLY A 14 5.59 16.47 -19.75
CA GLY A 14 5.12 15.73 -18.58
C GLY A 14 5.00 14.22 -18.77
N PRO A 15 4.75 13.48 -17.67
CA PRO A 15 4.73 12.02 -17.65
C PRO A 15 3.63 11.43 -18.54
N LEU A 16 2.54 12.16 -18.76
CA LEU A 16 1.42 11.74 -19.62
C LEU A 16 1.54 12.25 -21.07
N ALA A 17 2.65 12.88 -21.46
CA ALA A 17 2.81 13.37 -22.82
C ALA A 17 2.77 12.22 -23.84
N GLY A 18 1.91 12.35 -24.86
CA GLY A 18 1.75 11.34 -25.91
C GLY A 18 0.69 10.27 -25.64
N VAL A 19 -0.08 10.36 -24.54
CA VAL A 19 -1.11 9.36 -24.18
C VAL A 19 -2.54 9.76 -24.51
N ARG A 20 -2.72 10.76 -25.38
CA ARG A 20 -4.05 11.23 -25.82
C ARG A 20 -4.86 10.08 -26.41
N GLY A 21 -6.11 9.94 -25.95
CA GLY A 21 -7.03 8.91 -26.43
C GLY A 21 -6.90 7.55 -25.75
N ARG A 22 -5.98 7.37 -24.79
CA ARG A 22 -6.01 6.20 -23.91
C ARG A 22 -7.19 6.30 -22.95
N VAL A 23 -7.81 5.16 -22.69
CA VAL A 23 -8.90 5.03 -21.71
C VAL A 23 -8.28 4.85 -20.32
N PRO A 24 -8.83 5.47 -19.27
CA PRO A 24 -8.50 5.15 -17.88
C PRO A 24 -8.37 3.64 -17.62
N SER A 25 -7.44 3.24 -16.76
CA SER A 25 -7.27 1.83 -16.39
C SER A 25 -8.45 1.34 -15.52
N GLY A 26 -8.72 0.03 -15.58
CA GLY A 26 -9.96 -0.59 -15.10
C GLY A 26 -11.10 -0.43 -16.10
N ASP A 27 -12.18 -1.22 -15.95
CA ASP A 27 -13.30 -1.31 -16.91
C ASP A 27 -14.18 -0.04 -17.02
N GLY A 28 -13.58 1.13 -17.28
CA GLY A 28 -14.24 2.43 -17.36
C GLY A 28 -14.82 2.95 -16.05
N GLY A 29 -14.73 2.18 -14.95
CA GLY A 29 -15.35 2.47 -13.65
C GLY A 29 -14.45 2.27 -12.42
N ALA A 30 -13.16 1.96 -12.58
CA ALA A 30 -12.26 1.82 -11.44
C ALA A 30 -12.02 3.19 -10.74
N PRO A 31 -12.03 3.24 -9.39
CA PRO A 31 -11.91 4.47 -8.63
C PRO A 31 -10.57 5.17 -8.90
N PHE A 32 -10.60 6.49 -9.08
CA PHE A 32 -9.39 7.31 -9.15
C PHE A 32 -8.87 7.61 -7.73
N GLY A 33 -7.60 7.32 -7.49
CA GLY A 33 -6.93 7.50 -6.19
C GLY A 33 -5.82 8.56 -6.20
N LEU A 34 -5.51 9.06 -5.00
CA LEU A 34 -4.31 9.87 -4.75
C LEU A 34 -3.48 9.21 -3.65
N TYR A 35 -2.19 9.00 -3.92
CA TYR A 35 -1.22 8.58 -2.91
C TYR A 35 -0.29 9.76 -2.59
N VAL A 36 -0.11 10.09 -1.31
CA VAL A 36 0.79 11.15 -0.85
C VAL A 36 1.90 10.50 -0.03
N HIS A 37 3.10 10.48 -0.59
CA HIS A 37 4.28 9.86 0.01
C HIS A 37 5.01 10.82 0.93
N VAL A 38 4.78 10.72 2.23
CA VAL A 38 5.51 11.48 3.26
C VAL A 38 6.81 10.74 3.62
N PRO A 39 7.99 11.24 3.24
CA PRO A 39 9.22 10.45 3.31
C PRO A 39 9.87 10.43 4.70
N PHE A 40 9.27 11.05 5.72
CA PHE A 40 9.96 11.34 6.98
C PHE A 40 9.73 10.26 8.03
N CYS A 41 10.80 9.82 8.67
CA CYS A 41 10.77 8.90 9.81
C CYS A 41 11.63 9.43 10.96
N ARG A 42 11.24 9.14 12.21
CA ARG A 42 12.09 9.40 13.39
C ARG A 42 13.33 8.52 13.37
N VAL A 43 13.13 7.24 13.03
CA VAL A 43 14.16 6.21 12.91
C VAL A 43 13.84 5.38 11.68
N ARG A 44 14.87 4.95 10.97
CA ARG A 44 14.73 4.00 9.87
C ARG A 44 14.82 2.58 10.41
N CYS A 45 13.69 1.86 10.35
CA CYS A 45 13.61 0.48 10.85
C CYS A 45 14.49 -0.46 10.00
N GLY A 46 15.08 -1.48 10.62
CA GLY A 46 16.10 -2.31 9.98
C GLY A 46 15.60 -3.10 8.75
N TYR A 47 14.31 -3.44 8.73
CA TYR A 47 13.62 -4.16 7.65
C TYR A 47 13.04 -3.24 6.57
N CYS A 48 12.88 -1.94 6.85
CA CYS A 48 12.07 -1.05 6.03
C CYS A 48 12.79 -0.71 4.72
N ASP A 49 12.16 -1.10 3.60
CA ASP A 49 12.61 -0.73 2.25
C ASP A 49 11.75 0.38 1.61
N PHE A 50 11.01 1.15 2.40
CA PHE A 50 10.35 2.35 1.89
C PHE A 50 11.35 3.49 1.66
N ASN A 51 10.98 4.42 0.77
CA ASN A 51 11.75 5.62 0.46
C ASN A 51 11.69 6.65 1.60
N THR A 52 12.39 6.35 2.70
CA THR A 52 12.29 7.10 3.96
C THR A 52 13.62 7.71 4.38
N TYR A 53 13.52 8.83 5.09
CA TYR A 53 14.64 9.68 5.50
C TYR A 53 14.43 10.17 6.92
N THR A 54 15.49 10.08 7.71
CA THR A 54 15.64 10.74 9.01
C THR A 54 16.14 12.17 8.83
N SER A 55 16.02 13.01 9.86
CA SER A 55 16.53 14.39 9.83
C SER A 55 18.03 14.47 9.52
N ALA A 56 18.82 13.48 9.93
CA ALA A 56 20.25 13.39 9.65
C ALA A 56 20.56 13.09 8.17
N GLU A 57 19.69 12.36 7.47
CA GLU A 57 19.90 11.94 6.08
C GLU A 57 19.50 13.03 5.05
N LEU A 58 18.60 13.95 5.40
CA LEU A 58 18.06 14.94 4.46
C LEU A 58 19.06 16.03 4.04
N GLY A 59 20.02 16.36 4.90
CA GLY A 59 20.86 17.56 4.74
C GLY A 59 20.05 18.87 4.77
N GLY A 60 20.71 20.01 4.95
CA GLY A 60 20.08 21.32 5.23
C GLY A 60 19.29 21.99 4.08
N GLY A 61 18.56 21.24 3.24
CA GLY A 61 17.83 21.80 2.09
C GLY A 61 16.43 21.23 1.83
N ALA A 62 16.03 20.11 2.44
CA ALA A 62 14.66 19.63 2.45
C ALA A 62 14.21 19.51 3.90
N SER A 63 13.09 20.13 4.27
CA SER A 63 12.58 20.15 5.65
C SER A 63 11.13 19.74 5.72
N GLN A 64 10.73 19.17 6.86
CA GLN A 64 9.33 18.84 7.15
C GLN A 64 8.43 20.09 7.01
N ALA A 65 8.92 21.24 7.48
CA ALA A 65 8.16 22.50 7.46
C ALA A 65 7.81 23.03 6.06
N GLY A 66 8.63 22.75 5.04
CA GLY A 66 8.37 23.17 3.66
C GLY A 66 7.75 22.08 2.77
N TYR A 67 7.55 20.88 3.32
CA TYR A 67 7.14 19.72 2.52
C TYR A 67 5.71 19.88 1.97
N ALA A 68 4.77 20.36 2.80
CA ALA A 68 3.39 20.58 2.36
C ALA A 68 3.32 21.55 1.16
N ASP A 69 4.04 22.66 1.22
CA ASP A 69 4.08 23.64 0.12
C ASP A 69 4.60 23.02 -1.18
N THR A 70 5.59 22.14 -1.06
CA THR A 70 6.17 21.41 -2.19
C THR A 70 5.17 20.41 -2.78
N ALA A 71 4.50 19.62 -1.94
CA ALA A 71 3.46 18.68 -2.38
C ALA A 71 2.28 19.41 -3.04
N LEU A 72 1.91 20.59 -2.54
CA LEU A 72 0.87 21.44 -3.11
C LEU A 72 1.21 21.90 -4.55
N LEU A 73 2.48 22.13 -4.86
CA LEU A 73 2.92 22.45 -6.24
C LEU A 73 2.67 21.25 -7.17
N GLU A 74 3.09 20.06 -6.75
CA GLU A 74 2.90 18.86 -7.57
C GLU A 74 1.42 18.54 -7.78
N VAL A 75 0.56 18.70 -6.76
CA VAL A 75 -0.90 18.52 -6.90
C VAL A 75 -1.46 19.39 -8.03
N ARG A 76 -1.04 20.66 -8.12
CA ARG A 76 -1.48 21.55 -9.21
C ARG A 76 -0.95 21.11 -10.57
N MET A 77 0.32 20.69 -10.64
CA MET A 77 0.92 20.18 -11.87
C MET A 77 0.21 18.91 -12.36
N ALA A 78 -0.04 17.96 -11.45
CA ALA A 78 -0.75 16.71 -11.71
C ALA A 78 -2.14 16.96 -12.33
N ALA A 79 -2.91 17.85 -11.71
CA ALA A 79 -4.24 18.21 -12.21
C ALA A 79 -4.19 18.83 -13.62
N ALA A 80 -3.18 19.69 -13.88
CA ALA A 80 -2.98 20.25 -15.21
C ALA A 80 -2.60 19.18 -16.25
N ALA A 81 -1.70 18.26 -15.92
CA ALA A 81 -1.29 17.17 -16.82
C ALA A 81 -2.45 16.26 -17.20
N LEU A 82 -3.33 15.91 -16.26
CA LEU A 82 -4.53 15.11 -16.56
C LEU A 82 -5.46 15.80 -17.56
N ARG A 83 -5.70 17.12 -17.38
CA ARG A 83 -6.51 17.93 -18.31
C ARG A 83 -5.85 18.04 -19.69
N GLU A 84 -4.54 18.29 -19.75
CA GLU A 84 -3.79 18.43 -21.00
C GLU A 84 -3.70 17.12 -21.80
N ALA A 85 -3.68 15.99 -21.09
CA ALA A 85 -3.77 14.65 -21.67
C ALA A 85 -5.16 14.34 -22.26
N GLY A 86 -6.18 15.16 -21.94
CA GLY A 86 -7.55 14.98 -22.40
C GLY A 86 -8.27 13.81 -21.71
N LEU A 87 -7.82 13.43 -20.51
CA LEU A 87 -8.49 12.41 -19.70
C LEU A 87 -9.76 13.00 -19.06
N PRO A 88 -10.79 12.16 -18.80
CA PRO A 88 -12.02 12.63 -18.17
C PRO A 88 -11.76 13.17 -16.77
N GLU A 89 -12.49 14.23 -16.41
CA GLU A 89 -12.52 14.72 -15.04
C GLU A 89 -13.16 13.66 -14.13
N ARG A 90 -12.48 13.35 -13.03
CA ARG A 90 -12.91 12.34 -12.05
C ARG A 90 -12.66 12.87 -10.65
N GLU A 91 -13.64 12.67 -9.78
CA GLU A 91 -13.47 12.91 -8.36
C GLU A 91 -12.57 11.85 -7.73
N LEU A 92 -11.82 12.23 -6.69
CA LEU A 92 -11.03 11.27 -5.93
C LEU A 92 -11.95 10.39 -5.10
N ALA A 93 -11.90 9.09 -5.36
CA ALA A 93 -12.61 8.10 -4.56
C ALA A 93 -11.80 7.67 -3.32
N THR A 94 -10.48 7.81 -3.40
CA THR A 94 -9.56 7.48 -2.29
C THR A 94 -8.39 8.46 -2.23
N VAL A 95 -7.93 8.80 -1.02
CA VAL A 95 -6.69 9.52 -0.76
C VAL A 95 -5.93 8.79 0.34
N PHE A 96 -4.66 8.49 0.13
CA PHE A 96 -3.85 7.74 1.10
C PHE A 96 -2.53 8.44 1.36
N PHE A 97 -2.32 8.83 2.61
CA PHE A 97 -1.05 9.37 3.10
C PHE A 97 -0.25 8.24 3.71
N GLY A 98 0.93 7.95 3.15
CA GLY A 98 1.78 6.86 3.62
C GLY A 98 3.27 7.13 3.37
N GLY A 99 4.07 6.07 3.46
CA GLY A 99 5.49 6.11 3.14
C GLY A 99 6.36 5.96 4.38
N GLY A 100 6.80 7.07 4.95
CA GLY A 100 7.50 7.09 6.22
C GLY A 100 6.53 7.08 7.39
N THR A 101 6.35 8.22 8.03
CA THR A 101 5.35 8.41 9.07
C THR A 101 4.66 9.74 8.80
N PRO A 102 3.53 9.75 8.06
CA PRO A 102 2.76 10.97 7.78
C PRO A 102 2.48 11.79 9.04
N THR A 103 2.16 11.13 10.15
CA THR A 103 1.84 11.74 11.45
C THR A 103 3.02 12.41 12.17
N ILE A 104 4.24 12.33 11.63
CA ILE A 104 5.34 13.22 12.07
C ILE A 104 5.07 14.67 11.66
N LEU A 105 4.35 14.89 10.56
CA LEU A 105 3.96 16.22 10.14
C LEU A 105 2.85 16.76 11.04
N PRO A 106 2.77 18.09 11.24
CA PRO A 106 1.61 18.72 11.85
C PRO A 106 0.33 18.35 11.09
N THR A 107 -0.78 18.10 11.79
CA THR A 107 -2.09 17.81 11.16
C THR A 107 -2.51 18.88 10.17
N GLY A 108 -2.16 20.15 10.44
CA GLY A 108 -2.43 21.26 9.53
C GLY A 108 -1.78 21.08 8.15
N ASP A 109 -0.61 20.45 8.07
CA ASP A 109 0.06 20.20 6.79
C ASP A 109 -0.63 19.07 6.00
N LEU A 110 -1.04 18.00 6.68
CA LEU A 110 -1.85 16.94 6.08
C LEU A 110 -3.19 17.48 5.56
N ALA A 111 -3.86 18.31 6.36
CA ALA A 111 -5.11 18.97 5.99
C ALA A 111 -4.95 19.87 4.77
N ARG A 112 -3.86 20.64 4.69
CA ARG A 112 -3.57 21.51 3.53
C ARG A 112 -3.34 20.71 2.25
N MET A 113 -2.63 19.58 2.32
CA MET A 113 -2.41 18.70 1.17
C MET A 113 -3.73 18.07 0.69
N LEU A 114 -4.56 17.59 1.62
CA LEU A 114 -5.90 17.08 1.30
C LEU A 114 -6.80 18.17 0.69
N GLU A 115 -6.76 19.39 1.24
CA GLU A 115 -7.54 20.52 0.70
C GLU A 115 -7.14 20.88 -0.72
N ALA A 116 -5.84 20.87 -1.01
CA ALA A 116 -5.34 21.14 -2.35
C ALA A 116 -5.84 20.09 -3.35
N ALA A 117 -5.81 18.81 -2.95
CA ALA A 117 -6.35 17.72 -3.76
C ALA A 117 -7.87 17.88 -3.98
N ARG A 118 -8.62 18.13 -2.91
CA ARG A 118 -10.07 18.40 -2.97
C ARG A 118 -10.40 19.58 -3.88
N THR A 119 -9.59 20.63 -3.86
CA THR A 119 -9.79 21.80 -4.73
C THR A 119 -9.55 21.48 -6.21
N GLN A 120 -8.58 20.61 -6.52
CA GLN A 120 -8.24 20.28 -7.91
C GLN A 120 -9.15 19.22 -8.53
N TRP A 121 -9.56 18.21 -7.76
CA TRP A 121 -10.27 17.04 -8.27
C TRP A 121 -11.66 16.84 -7.67
N GLY A 122 -11.97 17.45 -6.52
CA GLY A 122 -13.12 17.05 -5.72
C GLY A 122 -12.87 15.73 -4.98
N LEU A 123 -13.79 15.39 -4.06
CA LEU A 123 -13.83 14.09 -3.40
C LEU A 123 -15.20 13.48 -3.69
N ALA A 124 -15.21 12.22 -4.12
CA ALA A 124 -16.46 11.51 -4.35
C ALA A 124 -17.25 11.39 -3.04
N ALA A 125 -18.57 11.26 -3.15
CA ALA A 125 -19.42 11.01 -1.99
C ALA A 125 -18.96 9.72 -1.28
N GLY A 126 -18.63 9.84 0.01
CA GLY A 126 -18.09 8.73 0.80
C GLY A 126 -16.67 8.33 0.41
N ALA A 127 -15.86 9.21 -0.18
CA ALA A 127 -14.43 8.93 -0.45
C ALA A 127 -13.68 8.49 0.82
N GLU A 128 -12.77 7.52 0.66
CA GLU A 128 -11.90 7.08 1.75
C GLU A 128 -10.68 8.01 1.82
N VAL A 129 -10.37 8.53 3.01
CA VAL A 129 -9.16 9.33 3.25
C VAL A 129 -8.39 8.71 4.40
N THR A 130 -7.28 8.07 4.07
CA THR A 130 -6.46 7.27 5.00
C THR A 130 -5.14 7.98 5.29
N THR A 131 -4.67 7.91 6.55
CA THR A 131 -3.26 8.17 6.88
C THR A 131 -2.64 7.01 7.65
N GLU A 132 -1.39 6.68 7.33
CA GLU A 132 -0.55 5.85 8.18
C GLU A 132 -0.06 6.64 9.39
N ALA A 133 0.11 5.95 10.52
CA ALA A 133 0.55 6.52 11.78
C ALA A 133 1.49 5.57 12.55
N ASN A 134 2.45 6.17 13.26
CA ASN A 134 3.15 5.50 14.34
C ASN A 134 2.37 5.74 15.65
N PRO A 135 2.16 4.71 16.51
CA PRO A 135 1.52 4.88 17.82
C PRO A 135 2.07 6.08 18.62
N ASP A 136 3.39 6.31 18.58
CA ASP A 136 4.06 7.38 19.34
C ASP A 136 3.73 8.81 18.85
N THR A 137 3.08 8.94 17.69
CA THR A 137 2.81 10.23 17.03
C THR A 137 1.33 10.57 16.96
N LEU A 138 0.49 9.76 17.61
CA LEU A 138 -0.96 9.87 17.50
C LEU A 138 -1.59 9.95 18.88
N ASP A 139 -2.07 11.14 19.24
CA ASP A 139 -2.87 11.38 20.44
C ASP A 139 -4.32 11.78 20.08
N GLY A 140 -5.13 12.03 21.11
CA GLY A 140 -6.54 12.40 20.93
C GLY A 140 -6.75 13.74 20.22
N GLU A 141 -5.88 14.73 20.43
CA GLU A 141 -5.99 16.03 19.76
C GLU A 141 -5.65 15.90 18.27
N TYR A 142 -4.60 15.13 17.97
CA TYR A 142 -4.18 14.81 16.61
C TYR A 142 -5.27 14.06 15.85
N ALA A 143 -5.83 12.98 16.44
CA ALA A 143 -6.91 12.21 15.83
C ALA A 143 -8.17 13.07 15.58
N ALA A 144 -8.56 13.91 16.54
CA ALA A 144 -9.70 14.81 16.37
C ALA A 144 -9.46 15.87 15.28
N ALA A 145 -8.21 16.34 15.13
CA ALA A 145 -7.84 17.27 14.07
C ALA A 145 -7.86 16.60 12.67
N LEU A 146 -7.41 15.34 12.56
CA LEU A 146 -7.55 14.55 11.33
C LEU A 146 -9.03 14.41 10.93
N ALA A 147 -9.90 14.04 11.87
CA ALA A 147 -11.33 13.91 11.59
C ALA A 147 -11.95 15.23 11.10
N ARG A 148 -11.62 16.36 11.75
CA ARG A 148 -12.07 17.70 11.30
C ARG A 148 -11.57 18.06 9.90
N ALA A 149 -10.38 17.58 9.52
CA ALA A 149 -9.82 17.81 8.19
C ALA A 149 -10.47 16.95 7.10
N GLY A 150 -11.24 15.92 7.47
CA GLY A 150 -11.93 15.02 6.53
C GLY A 150 -11.23 13.69 6.30
N PHE A 151 -10.28 13.31 7.16
CA PHE A 151 -9.80 11.93 7.20
C PHE A 151 -10.93 11.01 7.67
N THR A 152 -10.95 9.77 7.18
CA THR A 152 -11.96 8.76 7.52
C THR A 152 -11.34 7.52 8.17
N ARG A 153 -10.04 7.29 7.97
CA ARG A 153 -9.34 6.07 8.42
C ARG A 153 -7.89 6.35 8.84
N VAL A 154 -7.40 5.62 9.85
CA VAL A 154 -5.99 5.65 10.27
C VAL A 154 -5.42 4.23 10.33
N SER A 155 -4.25 4.00 9.72
CA SER A 155 -3.51 2.74 9.79
C SER A 155 -2.37 2.84 10.79
N ILE A 156 -2.40 2.05 11.86
CA ILE A 156 -1.45 2.12 12.97
C ILE A 156 -0.45 0.96 12.88
N GLY A 157 0.83 1.29 12.70
CA GLY A 157 1.90 0.29 12.67
C GLY A 157 2.21 -0.31 14.05
N MET A 158 1.48 -1.35 14.46
CA MET A 158 1.70 -2.11 15.70
C MET A 158 2.90 -3.05 15.57
N LEU A 159 3.01 -3.74 14.45
CA LEU A 159 3.95 -4.79 14.07
C LEU A 159 3.91 -6.05 14.94
N SER A 160 4.11 -5.92 16.25
CA SER A 160 4.11 -7.02 17.22
C SER A 160 3.77 -6.52 18.61
N ALA A 161 3.16 -7.37 19.45
CA ALA A 161 2.98 -7.09 20.88
C ALA A 161 4.17 -7.53 21.74
N VAL A 162 5.20 -8.15 21.13
CA VAL A 162 6.28 -8.81 21.85
C VAL A 162 7.56 -7.96 21.81
N PRO A 163 8.08 -7.50 22.97
CA PRO A 163 9.19 -6.54 23.00
C PRO A 163 10.46 -6.98 22.28
N HIS A 164 10.84 -8.27 22.36
CA HIS A 164 12.05 -8.74 21.69
C HIS A 164 11.89 -8.78 20.17
N VAL A 165 10.69 -9.06 19.65
CA VAL A 165 10.36 -9.02 18.22
C VAL A 165 10.42 -7.57 17.73
N LEU A 166 9.82 -6.63 18.46
CA LEU A 166 9.92 -5.19 18.17
C LEU A 166 11.37 -4.69 18.16
N ALA A 167 12.19 -5.16 19.11
CA ALA A 167 13.62 -4.83 19.15
C ALA A 167 14.36 -5.32 17.89
N THR A 168 14.08 -6.54 17.42
CA THR A 168 14.61 -7.05 16.15
C THR A 168 14.20 -6.19 14.97
N LEU A 169 12.93 -5.74 14.93
CA LEU A 169 12.41 -4.83 13.90
C LEU A 169 12.91 -3.38 14.05
N GLU A 170 13.68 -3.07 15.09
CA GLU A 170 14.14 -1.72 15.46
C GLU A 170 13.00 -0.73 15.70
N ARG A 171 11.86 -1.24 16.17
CA ARG A 171 10.73 -0.43 16.62
C ARG A 171 10.95 0.01 18.06
N THR A 172 10.60 1.26 18.32
CA THR A 172 10.85 1.93 19.60
C THR A 172 9.56 2.33 20.32
N HIS A 173 8.39 2.00 19.77
CA HIS A 173 7.12 2.30 20.41
C HIS A 173 6.85 1.35 21.58
N ASP A 174 6.14 1.84 22.59
CA ASP A 174 5.64 1.02 23.68
C ASP A 174 4.38 0.26 23.20
N PRO A 175 4.30 -1.08 23.31
CA PRO A 175 3.08 -1.83 23.03
C PRO A 175 1.84 -1.27 23.73
N ALA A 176 1.98 -0.71 24.94
CA ALA A 176 0.86 -0.06 25.64
C ALA A 176 0.35 1.20 24.92
N GLY A 177 1.21 1.89 24.17
CA GLY A 177 0.85 3.06 23.37
C GLY A 177 -0.06 2.75 22.19
N VAL A 178 -0.04 1.52 21.67
CA VAL A 178 -0.91 1.09 20.56
C VAL A 178 -2.37 1.17 20.96
N ALA A 179 -2.72 0.70 22.16
CA ALA A 179 -4.10 0.74 22.66
C ALA A 179 -4.62 2.17 22.83
N ALA A 180 -3.76 3.08 23.33
CA ALA A 180 -4.10 4.50 23.46
C ALA A 180 -4.34 5.15 22.09
N ALA A 181 -3.48 4.87 21.10
CA ALA A 181 -3.61 5.39 19.74
C ALA A 181 -4.89 4.88 19.06
N VAL A 182 -5.19 3.57 19.17
CA VAL A 182 -6.46 3.00 18.67
C VAL A 182 -7.67 3.66 19.33
N GLY A 183 -7.64 3.83 20.66
CA GLY A 183 -8.71 4.50 21.40
C GLY A 183 -8.92 5.95 20.97
N ALA A 184 -7.84 6.68 20.68
CA ALA A 184 -7.89 8.05 20.17
C ALA A 184 -8.58 8.14 18.80
N VAL A 185 -8.22 7.26 17.87
CA VAL A 185 -8.81 7.19 16.51
C VAL A 185 -10.31 6.89 16.60
N ARG A 186 -10.71 5.88 17.39
CA ARG A 186 -12.13 5.56 17.58
C ARG A 186 -12.92 6.69 18.21
N THR A 187 -12.35 7.35 19.23
CA THR A 187 -13.01 8.49 19.90
C THR A 187 -13.23 9.65 18.93
N ALA A 188 -12.35 9.81 17.93
CA ALA A 188 -12.51 10.79 16.87
C ALA A 188 -13.54 10.38 15.79
N GLY A 189 -14.11 9.17 15.87
CA GLY A 189 -15.09 8.65 14.91
C GLY A 189 -14.47 8.18 13.59
N LEU A 190 -13.19 7.80 13.60
CA LEU A 190 -12.45 7.31 12.45
C LEU A 190 -12.33 5.79 12.47
N ASP A 191 -12.28 5.18 11.29
CA ASP A 191 -11.95 3.77 11.14
C ASP A 191 -10.48 3.53 11.52
N VAL A 192 -10.20 2.40 12.15
CA VAL A 192 -8.84 2.04 12.60
C VAL A 192 -8.37 0.72 12.02
N SER A 193 -7.17 0.76 11.44
CA SER A 193 -6.40 -0.42 11.07
C SER A 193 -5.21 -0.60 12.01
N VAL A 194 -4.86 -1.86 12.28
CA VAL A 194 -3.58 -2.21 12.92
C VAL A 194 -2.77 -3.11 12.00
N ASP A 195 -1.50 -2.77 11.84
CA ASP A 195 -0.63 -3.42 10.87
C ASP A 195 0.41 -4.27 11.62
N LEU A 196 0.53 -5.54 11.25
CA LEU A 196 1.37 -6.56 11.87
C LEU A 196 2.44 -7.07 10.88
N ILE A 197 3.55 -7.57 11.42
CA ILE A 197 4.58 -8.26 10.63
C ILE A 197 4.92 -9.58 11.33
N TYR A 198 4.88 -10.69 10.57
CA TYR A 198 5.22 -12.03 11.06
C TYR A 198 6.41 -12.64 10.31
N GLY A 199 7.04 -13.64 10.91
CA GLY A 199 8.26 -14.27 10.37
C GLY A 199 9.52 -13.49 10.69
N THR A 200 9.51 -12.71 11.77
CA THR A 200 10.69 -11.94 12.21
C THR A 200 11.78 -12.88 12.75
N PRO A 201 13.08 -12.68 12.45
CA PRO A 201 14.15 -13.50 13.02
C PRO A 201 14.08 -13.58 14.55
N GLY A 202 13.97 -14.81 15.07
CA GLY A 202 13.84 -15.08 16.51
C GLY A 202 12.40 -15.05 17.06
N GLU A 203 11.39 -14.74 16.25
CA GLU A 203 9.98 -14.79 16.64
C GLU A 203 9.45 -16.22 16.62
N SER A 204 8.97 -16.71 17.77
CA SER A 204 8.28 -17.99 17.85
C SER A 204 6.83 -17.92 17.38
N VAL A 205 6.21 -19.08 17.10
CA VAL A 205 4.76 -19.15 16.85
C VAL A 205 3.96 -18.60 18.04
N ASP A 206 4.37 -18.85 19.29
CA ASP A 206 3.65 -18.35 20.45
C ASP A 206 3.77 -16.82 20.60
N ASP A 207 4.89 -16.22 20.18
CA ASP A 207 5.02 -14.76 20.09
C ASP A 207 4.09 -14.16 19.03
N TRP A 208 3.96 -14.85 17.89
CA TRP A 208 3.01 -14.45 16.85
C TRP A 208 1.56 -14.51 17.37
N LYS A 209 1.17 -15.62 18.02
CA LYS A 209 -0.16 -15.76 18.62
C LYS A 209 -0.48 -14.64 19.60
N ARG A 210 0.46 -14.30 20.48
CA ARG A 210 0.30 -13.17 21.41
C ARG A 210 0.08 -11.84 20.71
N SER A 211 0.72 -11.64 19.55
CA SER A 211 0.54 -10.41 18.76
C SER A 211 -0.82 -10.37 18.07
N VAL A 212 -1.29 -11.49 17.52
CA VAL A 212 -2.64 -11.64 16.97
C VAL A 212 -3.71 -11.43 18.03
N ASP A 213 -3.58 -12.07 19.20
CA ASP A 213 -4.53 -11.94 20.31
C ASP A 213 -4.59 -10.49 20.82
N ALA A 214 -3.42 -9.83 20.91
CA ALA A 214 -3.36 -8.42 21.28
C ALA A 214 -4.02 -7.52 20.24
N ALA A 215 -3.81 -7.76 18.94
CA ALA A 215 -4.47 -7.01 17.88
C ALA A 215 -6.00 -7.19 17.92
N LEU A 216 -6.48 -8.43 18.10
CA LEU A 216 -7.91 -8.73 18.25
C LEU A 216 -8.53 -8.07 19.48
N ALA A 217 -7.80 -7.99 20.60
CA ALA A 217 -8.27 -7.31 21.81
C ALA A 217 -8.44 -5.78 21.63
N LEU A 218 -7.83 -5.19 20.61
CA LEU A 218 -8.04 -3.78 20.21
C LEU A 218 -9.34 -3.60 19.39
N GLU A 219 -9.95 -4.72 18.99
CA GLU A 219 -11.16 -4.85 18.17
C GLU A 219 -11.17 -4.02 16.88
N PRO A 220 -10.04 -3.86 16.14
CA PRO A 220 -9.88 -2.91 15.01
C PRO A 220 -10.98 -3.07 13.96
N ASP A 221 -11.15 -2.10 13.06
CA ASP A 221 -12.08 -2.29 11.95
C ASP A 221 -11.43 -3.11 10.82
N HIS A 222 -10.10 -3.03 10.74
CA HIS A 222 -9.25 -3.66 9.74
C HIS A 222 -7.93 -4.15 10.34
N VAL A 223 -7.37 -5.25 9.82
CA VAL A 223 -6.04 -5.76 10.18
C VAL A 223 -5.24 -6.06 8.93
N SER A 224 -4.02 -5.53 8.88
CA SER A 224 -3.01 -5.93 7.91
C SER A 224 -1.99 -6.84 8.60
N ALA A 225 -1.60 -7.96 7.99
CA ALA A 225 -0.50 -8.78 8.48
C ALA A 225 0.39 -9.23 7.32
N TYR A 226 1.64 -8.77 7.34
CA TYR A 226 2.61 -9.01 6.27
C TYR A 226 3.66 -10.02 6.69
N ALA A 227 3.98 -10.98 5.82
CA ALA A 227 5.18 -11.78 5.95
C ALA A 227 6.41 -10.86 5.84
N LEU A 228 7.38 -11.01 6.73
CA LEU A 228 8.63 -10.27 6.65
C LEU A 228 9.43 -10.72 5.41
N GLY A 229 9.50 -9.83 4.41
CA GLY A 229 10.51 -9.87 3.36
C GLY A 229 11.79 -9.15 3.80
N ILE A 230 12.97 -9.71 3.49
CA ILE A 230 14.26 -9.05 3.76
C ILE A 230 14.87 -8.58 2.44
N GLU A 231 14.71 -7.28 2.15
CA GLU A 231 15.24 -6.69 0.93
C GLU A 231 16.76 -6.46 0.99
N PRO A 232 17.53 -6.72 -0.09
CA PRO A 232 18.98 -6.55 -0.10
C PRO A 232 19.46 -5.15 0.27
N GLY A 233 18.65 -4.12 -0.04
CA GLY A 233 18.93 -2.70 0.20
C GLY A 233 18.72 -2.23 1.65
N THR A 234 18.33 -3.12 2.56
CA THR A 234 18.01 -2.82 3.96
C THR A 234 19.15 -3.17 4.92
N LYS A 235 19.05 -2.72 6.17
CA LYS A 235 20.01 -3.07 7.24
C LYS A 235 19.92 -4.56 7.56
N MET A 236 18.71 -5.12 7.63
CA MET A 236 18.51 -6.57 7.75
C MET A 236 19.09 -7.32 6.55
N GLY A 237 18.94 -6.82 5.32
CA GLY A 237 19.58 -7.42 4.15
C GLY A 237 21.11 -7.50 4.29
N ALA A 238 21.74 -6.47 4.85
CA ALA A 238 23.17 -6.50 5.15
C ALA A 238 23.54 -7.47 6.29
N GLN A 239 22.70 -7.60 7.32
CA GLN A 239 22.87 -8.58 8.40
C GLN A 239 22.74 -10.02 7.89
N LEU A 240 21.73 -10.30 7.08
CA LEU A 240 21.47 -11.60 6.46
C LEU A 240 22.66 -12.02 5.59
N ARG A 241 23.15 -11.14 4.70
CA ARG A 241 24.34 -11.41 3.88
C ARG A 241 25.60 -11.72 4.69
N ARG A 242 25.70 -11.20 5.91
CA ARG A 242 26.82 -11.44 6.84
C ARG A 242 26.59 -12.65 7.75
N GLY A 243 25.45 -13.34 7.65
CA GLY A 243 25.09 -14.45 8.52
C GLY A 243 24.80 -14.05 9.97
N LEU A 244 24.46 -12.77 10.21
CA LEU A 244 24.15 -12.26 11.56
C LEU A 244 22.71 -12.57 11.99
N ILE A 245 21.82 -12.80 11.02
CA ILE A 245 20.43 -13.24 11.22
C ILE A 245 20.13 -14.37 10.23
N PRO A 246 19.25 -15.32 10.56
CA PRO A 246 18.77 -16.32 9.61
C PRO A 246 17.86 -15.69 8.54
N PRO A 247 17.73 -16.32 7.36
CA PRO A 247 16.65 -15.96 6.43
C PRO A 247 15.29 -16.31 7.06
N PRO A 248 14.20 -15.61 6.66
CA PRO A 248 12.85 -16.05 7.00
C PRO A 248 12.61 -17.47 6.49
N ASP A 249 11.89 -18.27 7.28
CA ASP A 249 11.52 -19.63 6.94
C ASP A 249 10.12 -19.64 6.29
N PRO A 250 9.98 -20.06 5.01
CA PRO A 250 8.69 -20.09 4.33
C PRO A 250 7.65 -20.98 5.03
N ASP A 251 8.05 -22.08 5.64
CA ASP A 251 7.12 -23.00 6.32
C ASP A 251 6.62 -22.38 7.64
N ASP A 252 7.49 -21.67 8.38
CA ASP A 252 7.09 -20.88 9.55
C ASP A 252 6.13 -19.74 9.16
N GLN A 253 6.43 -19.02 8.08
CA GLN A 253 5.56 -17.96 7.57
C GLN A 253 4.20 -18.50 7.12
N ALA A 254 4.16 -19.65 6.44
CA ALA A 254 2.91 -20.32 6.07
C ALA A 254 2.10 -20.70 7.32
N ALA A 255 2.71 -21.32 8.32
CA ALA A 255 2.03 -21.70 9.56
C ALA A 255 1.47 -20.46 10.32
N LYS A 256 2.23 -19.37 10.37
CA LYS A 256 1.80 -18.09 10.98
C LYS A 256 0.67 -17.44 10.19
N TYR A 257 0.72 -17.49 8.86
CA TYR A 257 -0.37 -17.04 7.99
C TYR A 257 -1.67 -17.79 8.25
N GLU A 258 -1.63 -19.12 8.23
CA GLU A 258 -2.82 -19.95 8.44
C GLU A 258 -3.43 -19.76 9.84
N TYR A 259 -2.59 -19.57 10.86
CA TYR A 259 -3.04 -19.22 12.19
C TYR A 259 -3.77 -17.87 12.20
N ALA A 260 -3.15 -16.84 11.62
CA ALA A 260 -3.71 -15.49 11.57
C ALA A 260 -5.05 -15.48 10.83
N ASP A 261 -5.11 -16.11 9.67
CA ASP A 261 -6.32 -16.23 8.87
C ASP A 261 -7.47 -16.90 9.65
N THR A 262 -7.17 -18.01 10.34
CA THR A 262 -8.15 -18.71 11.17
C THR A 262 -8.63 -17.84 12.33
N ALA A 263 -7.71 -17.17 13.04
CA ALA A 263 -8.03 -16.34 14.20
C ALA A 263 -8.85 -15.11 13.82
N PHE A 264 -8.47 -14.42 12.73
CA PHE A 264 -9.17 -13.25 12.23
C PHE A 264 -10.56 -13.62 11.70
N GLU A 265 -10.69 -14.70 10.92
CA GLU A 265 -12.00 -15.14 10.41
C GLU A 265 -12.95 -15.52 11.57
N GLN A 266 -12.47 -16.24 12.58
CA GLN A 266 -13.26 -16.57 13.78
C GLN A 266 -13.70 -15.34 14.58
N ALA A 267 -12.92 -14.28 14.55
CA ALA A 267 -13.23 -13.01 15.20
C ALA A 267 -14.11 -12.08 14.34
N GLY A 268 -14.53 -12.51 13.14
CA GLY A 268 -15.43 -11.75 12.26
C GLY A 268 -14.72 -10.84 11.26
N TYR A 269 -13.44 -11.11 10.97
CA TYR A 269 -12.64 -10.40 9.98
C TYR A 269 -12.34 -11.33 8.79
N PRO A 270 -13.26 -11.45 7.80
CA PRO A 270 -12.93 -12.17 6.57
C PRO A 270 -11.72 -11.54 5.87
N TRP A 271 -10.87 -12.38 5.29
CA TRP A 271 -9.85 -11.92 4.35
C TRP A 271 -10.53 -11.34 3.10
N TYR A 272 -9.95 -10.28 2.52
CA TYR A 272 -10.40 -9.74 1.24
C TYR A 272 -9.28 -9.68 0.20
N GLU A 273 -8.03 -9.67 0.65
CA GLU A 273 -6.84 -9.94 -0.16
C GLU A 273 -5.77 -10.63 0.71
N ILE A 274 -4.65 -11.07 0.14
CA ILE A 274 -3.70 -11.98 0.80
C ILE A 274 -3.25 -11.52 2.18
N SER A 275 -2.89 -10.25 2.37
CA SER A 275 -2.31 -9.72 3.61
C SER A 275 -3.28 -8.91 4.48
N ASN A 276 -4.58 -8.90 4.19
CA ASN A 276 -5.55 -8.00 4.81
C ASN A 276 -6.89 -8.68 5.10
N TRP A 277 -7.39 -8.40 6.31
CA TRP A 277 -8.66 -8.85 6.84
C TRP A 277 -9.43 -7.64 7.37
N ALA A 278 -10.74 -7.62 7.17
CA ALA A 278 -11.56 -6.48 7.58
C ALA A 278 -12.94 -6.93 8.02
N ARG A 279 -13.56 -6.15 8.91
CA ARG A 279 -15.02 -6.25 9.08
C ARG A 279 -15.67 -5.82 7.75
N PRO A 280 -16.80 -6.42 7.34
CA PRO A 280 -17.46 -6.05 6.09
C PRO A 280 -17.74 -4.55 6.00
N GLY A 281 -17.28 -3.90 4.93
CA GLY A 281 -17.42 -2.46 4.71
C GLY A 281 -16.24 -1.61 5.20
N HIS A 282 -15.24 -2.21 5.84
CA HIS A 282 -14.03 -1.55 6.34
C HIS A 282 -12.76 -2.00 5.58
N GLU A 283 -12.92 -2.65 4.43
CA GLU A 283 -11.81 -2.98 3.54
C GLU A 283 -11.09 -1.70 3.08
N CYS A 284 -9.76 -1.71 3.02
CA CYS A 284 -9.01 -0.56 2.50
C CYS A 284 -9.29 -0.37 1.01
N ARG A 285 -10.12 0.63 0.67
CA ARG A 285 -10.56 0.88 -0.71
C ARG A 285 -9.43 1.37 -1.58
N HIS A 286 -8.45 2.08 -1.01
CA HIS A 286 -7.25 2.48 -1.75
C HIS A 286 -6.44 1.26 -2.19
N ASN A 287 -6.22 0.28 -1.29
CA ASN A 287 -5.54 -0.98 -1.63
C ASN A 287 -6.32 -1.76 -2.69
N LEU A 288 -7.65 -1.90 -2.54
CA LEU A 288 -8.49 -2.56 -3.53
C LEU A 288 -8.45 -1.88 -4.90
N ALA A 289 -8.32 -0.55 -4.95
CA ALA A 289 -8.16 0.17 -6.20
C ALA A 289 -6.85 -0.24 -6.91
N TYR A 290 -5.75 -0.37 -6.17
CA TYR A 290 -4.49 -0.89 -6.70
C TYR A 290 -4.63 -2.32 -7.24
N TRP A 291 -5.20 -3.22 -6.44
CA TRP A 291 -5.36 -4.62 -6.81
C TRP A 291 -6.25 -4.83 -8.05
N ARG A 292 -7.15 -3.89 -8.32
CA ARG A 292 -8.03 -3.89 -9.51
C ARG A 292 -7.47 -3.07 -10.68
N GLY A 293 -6.19 -2.70 -10.63
CA GLY A 293 -5.54 -1.93 -11.69
C GLY A 293 -6.09 -0.51 -11.89
N GLY A 294 -6.68 0.09 -10.86
CA GLY A 294 -7.21 1.44 -10.88
C GLY A 294 -6.14 2.49 -11.16
N ASP A 295 -6.59 3.68 -11.56
CA ASP A 295 -5.69 4.82 -11.74
C ASP A 295 -5.41 5.52 -10.40
N TRP A 296 -4.17 5.90 -10.17
CA TRP A 296 -3.81 6.80 -9.09
C TRP A 296 -2.66 7.74 -9.48
N TRP A 297 -2.68 8.93 -8.89
CA TRP A 297 -1.51 9.81 -8.92
C TRP A 297 -0.74 9.73 -7.60
N GLY A 298 0.58 9.57 -7.68
CA GLY A 298 1.50 9.61 -6.54
C GLY A 298 2.16 10.98 -6.41
N ILE A 299 2.04 11.59 -5.24
CA ILE A 299 2.65 12.87 -4.87
C ILE A 299 3.79 12.62 -3.90
N GLY A 300 4.91 13.30 -4.09
CA GLY A 300 6.04 13.27 -3.17
C GLY A 300 7.25 12.49 -3.69
N PRO A 301 8.37 12.56 -2.97
CA PRO A 301 9.64 11.98 -3.39
C PRO A 301 9.57 10.45 -3.42
N GLY A 302 9.96 9.86 -4.55
CA GLY A 302 9.88 8.42 -4.78
C GLY A 302 8.46 7.87 -4.94
N ALA A 303 7.42 8.70 -4.97
CA ALA A 303 6.06 8.25 -5.22
C ALA A 303 5.91 7.67 -6.63
N HIS A 304 5.17 6.56 -6.73
CA HIS A 304 4.80 5.93 -8.00
C HIS A 304 3.36 6.30 -8.37
N SER A 305 3.09 6.38 -9.66
CA SER A 305 1.78 6.68 -10.25
C SER A 305 1.46 5.66 -11.34
N HIS A 306 0.17 5.43 -11.57
CA HIS A 306 -0.35 4.68 -12.71
C HIS A 306 -1.61 5.36 -13.22
N VAL A 307 -1.58 5.84 -14.46
CA VAL A 307 -2.71 6.53 -15.07
C VAL A 307 -2.82 6.11 -16.53
N ALA A 308 -3.97 5.55 -16.92
CA ALA A 308 -4.29 5.18 -18.30
C ALA A 308 -3.19 4.31 -18.97
N GLY A 309 -2.70 3.32 -18.22
CA GLY A 309 -1.65 2.39 -18.65
C GLY A 309 -0.24 3.01 -18.70
N VAL A 310 -0.01 4.17 -18.09
CA VAL A 310 1.33 4.77 -17.92
C VAL A 310 1.73 4.65 -16.47
N ARG A 311 2.88 4.04 -16.19
CA ARG A 311 3.50 4.09 -14.86
C ARG A 311 4.64 5.08 -14.87
N PHE A 312 4.78 5.84 -13.80
CA PHE A 312 5.88 6.79 -13.63
C PHE A 312 6.20 7.00 -12.16
N TRP A 313 7.42 7.43 -11.87
CA TRP A 313 7.88 7.53 -10.48
C TRP A 313 8.80 8.73 -10.27
N ASN A 314 8.61 9.40 -9.14
CA ASN A 314 9.35 10.59 -8.76
C ASN A 314 10.80 10.28 -8.37
N VAL A 315 11.67 11.28 -8.49
CA VAL A 315 13.00 11.22 -7.88
C VAL A 315 12.91 10.94 -6.39
N LYS A 316 13.80 10.09 -5.89
CA LYS A 316 13.75 9.59 -4.51
C LYS A 316 14.10 10.63 -3.45
N HIS A 317 15.14 11.43 -3.69
CA HIS A 317 15.67 12.30 -2.65
C HIS A 317 14.76 13.53 -2.46
N PRO A 318 14.26 13.83 -1.25
CA PRO A 318 13.36 14.96 -1.00
C PRO A 318 13.89 16.30 -1.48
N ARG A 319 15.21 16.52 -1.38
CA ARG A 319 15.86 17.73 -1.93
C ARG A 319 15.78 17.81 -3.46
N ALA A 320 16.12 16.74 -4.17
CA ALA A 320 16.05 16.72 -5.63
C ALA A 320 14.61 16.88 -6.13
N TYR A 321 13.65 16.30 -5.40
CA TYR A 321 12.22 16.47 -5.64
C TYR A 321 11.79 17.94 -5.49
N ALA A 322 12.13 18.58 -4.36
CA ALA A 322 11.82 19.97 -4.10
C ALA A 322 12.50 20.92 -5.09
N ASP A 323 13.78 20.69 -5.42
CA ASP A 323 14.54 21.50 -6.36
C ASP A 323 13.91 21.47 -7.77
N ARG A 324 13.43 20.32 -8.24
CA ARG A 324 12.73 20.23 -9.54
C ARG A 324 11.45 21.06 -9.55
N LEU A 325 10.62 20.91 -8.52
CA LEU A 325 9.35 21.65 -8.42
C LEU A 325 9.57 23.16 -8.27
N ALA A 326 10.59 23.59 -7.54
CA ALA A 326 10.96 24.99 -7.42
C ALA A 326 11.44 25.64 -8.73
N ASN A 327 11.83 24.83 -9.72
CA ASN A 327 12.27 25.27 -11.04
C ASN A 327 11.25 24.93 -12.15
N ASP A 328 9.97 24.70 -11.80
CA ASP A 328 8.90 24.33 -12.73
C ASP A 328 9.21 23.07 -13.59
N GLN A 329 9.97 22.12 -13.01
CA GLN A 329 10.31 20.84 -13.65
C GLN A 329 9.50 19.70 -13.06
N TRP A 330 9.20 18.69 -13.89
CA TRP A 330 8.52 17.48 -13.44
C TRP A 330 9.36 16.70 -12.43
N PRO A 331 8.78 16.34 -11.26
CA PRO A 331 9.49 15.53 -10.26
C PRO A 331 9.71 14.08 -10.71
N ALA A 332 8.93 13.60 -11.69
CA ALA A 332 9.04 12.27 -12.28
C ALA A 332 10.45 12.03 -12.87
N LEU A 333 11.12 10.97 -12.43
CA LEU A 333 12.45 10.59 -12.91
C LEU A 333 12.35 9.87 -14.26
N ALA A 334 11.48 8.87 -14.33
CA ALA A 334 11.27 8.03 -15.50
C ALA A 334 9.81 7.55 -15.55
N ARG A 335 9.43 7.00 -16.70
CA ARG A 335 8.12 6.42 -16.96
C ARG A 335 8.22 5.17 -17.84
N GLU A 336 7.13 4.44 -17.90
CA GLU A 336 6.90 3.37 -18.88
C GLU A 336 5.45 3.43 -19.35
N VAL A 337 5.21 2.93 -20.56
CA VAL A 337 3.87 2.81 -21.14
C VAL A 337 3.59 1.33 -21.31
N LEU A 338 2.65 0.82 -20.53
CA LEU A 338 2.34 -0.61 -20.50
C LEU A 338 1.73 -1.05 -21.84
N THR A 339 2.25 -2.17 -22.32
CA THR A 339 1.70 -2.97 -23.41
C THR A 339 0.45 -3.71 -22.93
N GLU A 340 -0.34 -4.23 -23.87
CA GLU A 340 -1.54 -5.01 -23.49
C GLU A 340 -1.19 -6.30 -22.76
N GLU A 341 -0.07 -6.93 -23.12
CA GLU A 341 0.44 -8.14 -22.47
C GLU A 341 0.85 -7.87 -21.02
N GLU A 342 1.58 -6.78 -20.76
CA GLU A 342 1.95 -6.37 -19.41
C GLU A 342 0.71 -6.03 -18.56
N ARG A 343 -0.28 -5.35 -19.14
CA ARG A 343 -1.54 -5.03 -18.47
C ARG A 343 -2.32 -6.29 -18.09
N GLU A 344 -2.39 -7.27 -18.99
CA GLU A 344 -3.08 -8.53 -18.72
C GLU A 344 -2.33 -9.36 -17.66
N PHE A 345 -1.00 -9.46 -17.77
CA PHE A 345 -0.18 -10.13 -16.76
C PHE A 345 -0.37 -9.49 -15.38
N GLU A 346 -0.34 -8.16 -15.29
CA GLU A 346 -0.55 -7.42 -14.04
C GLU A 346 -1.96 -7.61 -13.49
N ARG A 347 -2.98 -7.58 -14.35
CA ARG A 347 -4.36 -7.86 -13.95
C ARG A 347 -4.47 -9.24 -13.30
N VAL A 348 -3.94 -10.28 -13.95
CA VAL A 348 -3.97 -11.64 -13.42
C VAL A 348 -3.17 -11.76 -12.13
N MET A 349 -1.97 -11.18 -12.09
CA MET A 349 -1.13 -11.16 -10.89
C MET A 349 -1.81 -10.46 -9.71
N LEU A 350 -2.52 -9.36 -9.94
CA LEU A 350 -3.12 -8.59 -8.85
C LEU A 350 -4.49 -9.17 -8.44
N GLU A 351 -5.41 -9.36 -9.38
CA GLU A 351 -6.80 -9.74 -9.08
C GLU A 351 -6.93 -11.16 -8.52
N VAL A 352 -6.04 -12.09 -8.87
CA VAL A 352 -6.11 -13.46 -8.34
C VAL A 352 -5.89 -13.50 -6.83
N ARG A 353 -5.26 -12.47 -6.27
CA ARG A 353 -4.97 -12.33 -4.83
C ARG A 353 -6.14 -11.75 -4.05
N LEU A 354 -7.23 -11.37 -4.74
CA LEU A 354 -8.47 -10.90 -4.14
C LEU A 354 -9.42 -12.05 -3.84
N ARG A 355 -10.24 -11.89 -2.79
CA ARG A 355 -11.27 -12.89 -2.44
C ARG A 355 -12.35 -13.07 -3.50
N GLU A 356 -12.60 -12.04 -4.31
CA GLU A 356 -13.55 -12.13 -5.42
C GLU A 356 -13.00 -12.96 -6.60
N GLY A 357 -11.67 -13.09 -6.70
CA GLY A 357 -11.00 -13.80 -7.77
C GLY A 357 -11.28 -13.24 -9.18
N ILE A 358 -10.92 -14.01 -10.19
CA ILE A 358 -11.00 -13.61 -11.60
C ILE A 358 -12.06 -14.43 -12.33
N ALA A 359 -12.88 -13.78 -13.15
CA ALA A 359 -13.84 -14.43 -14.04
C ALA A 359 -13.11 -15.11 -15.24
N LEU A 360 -13.39 -16.39 -15.51
CA LEU A 360 -12.71 -17.17 -16.56
C LEU A 360 -12.95 -16.58 -17.95
N GLU A 361 -14.14 -16.03 -18.19
CA GLU A 361 -14.50 -15.39 -19.45
C GLU A 361 -13.69 -14.14 -19.78
N THR A 362 -12.93 -13.60 -18.81
CA THR A 362 -12.06 -12.43 -18.99
C THR A 362 -10.68 -12.79 -19.54
N PHE A 363 -10.29 -14.06 -19.53
CA PHE A 363 -8.97 -14.47 -20.01
C PHE A 363 -8.95 -14.56 -21.55
N PRO A 364 -7.94 -14.01 -22.23
CA PRO A 364 -7.84 -14.07 -23.69
C PRO A 364 -7.65 -15.50 -24.23
N ARG A 365 -7.11 -16.41 -23.41
CA ARG A 365 -6.84 -17.83 -23.72
C ARG A 365 -7.69 -18.78 -22.86
N GLU A 366 -8.98 -18.49 -22.73
CA GLU A 366 -9.94 -19.18 -21.84
C GLU A 366 -9.78 -20.71 -21.78
N ARG A 367 -9.68 -21.40 -22.93
CA ARG A 367 -9.56 -22.88 -22.96
C ARG A 367 -8.27 -23.44 -22.35
N GLU A 368 -7.15 -22.73 -22.52
CA GLU A 368 -5.86 -23.14 -21.94
C GLU A 368 -5.90 -22.92 -20.42
N VAL A 369 -6.48 -21.79 -20.01
CA VAL A 369 -6.70 -21.44 -18.61
C VAL A 369 -7.64 -22.44 -17.92
N GLU A 370 -8.71 -22.89 -18.57
CA GLU A 370 -9.63 -23.90 -18.03
C GLU A 370 -8.93 -25.22 -17.65
N ALA A 371 -7.97 -25.67 -18.47
CA ALA A 371 -7.20 -26.88 -18.19
C ALA A 371 -6.31 -26.70 -16.95
N ALA A 372 -5.56 -25.60 -16.88
CA ALA A 372 -4.73 -25.26 -15.72
C ALA A 372 -5.56 -25.10 -14.44
N VAL A 373 -6.74 -24.49 -14.54
CA VAL A 373 -7.69 -24.35 -13.43
C VAL A 373 -8.16 -25.72 -12.94
N GLY A 374 -8.45 -26.65 -13.84
CA GLY A 374 -8.80 -28.03 -13.49
C GLY A 374 -7.72 -28.73 -12.65
N GLU A 375 -6.45 -28.58 -13.04
CA GLU A 375 -5.30 -29.11 -12.30
C GLU A 375 -5.17 -28.46 -10.91
N MET A 376 -5.22 -27.13 -10.84
CA MET A 376 -5.11 -26.39 -9.57
C MET A 376 -6.28 -26.65 -8.61
N VAL A 377 -7.48 -26.99 -9.12
CA VAL A 377 -8.60 -27.46 -8.29
C VAL A 377 -8.31 -28.84 -7.70
N VAL A 378 -7.64 -29.74 -8.44
CA VAL A 378 -7.23 -31.05 -7.94
C VAL A 378 -6.13 -30.91 -6.88
N GLU A 379 -5.20 -29.99 -7.08
CA GLU A 379 -4.13 -29.65 -6.11
C GLU A 379 -4.66 -28.90 -4.87
N GLY A 380 -5.91 -28.45 -4.91
CA GLY A 380 -6.55 -27.75 -3.81
C GLY A 380 -6.15 -26.28 -3.69
N TRP A 381 -5.56 -25.68 -4.74
CA TRP A 381 -5.20 -24.27 -4.78
C TRP A 381 -6.38 -23.37 -5.13
N LEU A 382 -7.35 -23.88 -5.91
CA LEU A 382 -8.54 -23.14 -6.30
C LEU A 382 -9.83 -23.73 -5.70
N GLU A 383 -10.77 -22.85 -5.36
CA GLU A 383 -12.09 -23.25 -4.86
C GLU A 383 -12.88 -23.96 -5.96
N ARG A 384 -13.18 -25.25 -5.75
CA ARG A 384 -13.92 -26.09 -6.71
C ARG A 384 -15.25 -25.49 -7.14
N ASP A 385 -16.04 -24.98 -6.19
CA ASP A 385 -17.37 -24.45 -6.47
C ASP A 385 -17.31 -23.11 -7.22
N ALA A 386 -16.28 -22.29 -6.97
CA ALA A 386 -16.05 -21.06 -7.73
C ALA A 386 -15.62 -21.37 -9.16
N ALA A 387 -14.69 -22.31 -9.34
CA ALA A 387 -14.24 -22.76 -10.66
C ALA A 387 -15.39 -23.32 -11.50
N ALA A 388 -16.28 -24.10 -10.88
CA ALA A 388 -17.49 -24.62 -11.54
C ALA A 388 -18.49 -23.51 -11.97
N ARG A 389 -18.41 -22.32 -11.35
CA ARG A 389 -19.17 -21.11 -11.72
C ARG A 389 -18.40 -20.17 -12.64
N GLY A 390 -17.26 -20.61 -13.19
CA GLY A 390 -16.45 -19.80 -14.08
C GLY A 390 -15.56 -18.77 -13.38
N ARG A 391 -15.14 -19.01 -12.13
CA ARG A 391 -14.25 -18.09 -11.39
C ARG A 391 -13.03 -18.77 -10.78
N VAL A 392 -11.88 -18.12 -10.92
CA VAL A 392 -10.61 -18.46 -10.28
C VAL A 392 -10.56 -17.78 -8.91
N VAL A 393 -10.84 -18.54 -7.85
CA VAL A 393 -10.76 -18.06 -6.46
C VAL A 393 -9.80 -18.95 -5.68
N LEU A 394 -8.85 -18.35 -4.97
CA LEU A 394 -7.85 -19.07 -4.19
C LEU A 394 -8.47 -19.70 -2.94
N THR A 395 -8.13 -20.96 -2.65
CA THR A 395 -8.33 -21.53 -1.31
C THR A 395 -7.32 -20.92 -0.33
N ARG A 396 -7.37 -21.30 0.97
CA ARG A 396 -6.31 -20.95 1.92
C ARG A 396 -4.92 -21.43 1.46
N THR A 397 -4.82 -22.66 0.97
CA THR A 397 -3.55 -23.17 0.41
C THR A 397 -3.18 -22.43 -0.86
N GLY A 398 -4.14 -22.11 -1.73
CA GLY A 398 -3.91 -21.31 -2.94
C GLY A 398 -3.31 -19.93 -2.66
N ARG A 399 -3.71 -19.28 -1.57
CA ARG A 399 -3.14 -17.98 -1.16
C ARG A 399 -1.64 -18.04 -0.88
N LEU A 400 -1.15 -19.15 -0.34
CA LEU A 400 0.28 -19.41 -0.14
C LEU A 400 1.01 -19.70 -1.47
N MET A 401 0.26 -20.09 -2.50
CA MET A 401 0.77 -20.47 -3.82
C MET A 401 0.45 -19.43 -4.90
N ALA A 402 0.06 -18.21 -4.52
CA ALA A 402 -0.45 -17.20 -5.46
C ALA A 402 0.51 -16.89 -6.63
N ASP A 403 1.82 -16.89 -6.40
CA ASP A 403 2.82 -16.71 -7.46
C ASP A 403 2.82 -17.87 -8.47
N ALA A 404 2.65 -19.11 -8.00
CA ALA A 404 2.57 -20.29 -8.85
C ALA A 404 1.26 -20.29 -9.65
N VAL A 405 0.15 -19.92 -9.01
CA VAL A 405 -1.14 -19.76 -9.67
C VAL A 405 -1.07 -18.69 -10.76
N THR A 406 -0.47 -17.52 -10.48
CA THR A 406 -0.27 -16.48 -11.50
C THR A 406 0.48 -17.03 -12.71
N ARG A 407 1.63 -17.69 -12.51
CA ARG A 407 2.40 -18.29 -13.62
C ARG A 407 1.57 -19.28 -14.45
N ALA A 408 0.84 -20.18 -13.79
CA ALA A 408 0.00 -21.17 -14.47
C ALA A 408 -1.16 -20.56 -15.28
N LEU A 409 -1.58 -19.33 -14.95
CA LEU A 409 -2.65 -18.62 -15.66
C LEU A 409 -2.12 -17.71 -16.78
N THR A 410 -0.84 -17.33 -16.74
CA THR A 410 -0.24 -16.36 -17.67
C THR A 410 0.70 -16.97 -18.69
N ASP A 411 1.31 -18.12 -18.39
CA ASP A 411 2.15 -18.89 -19.31
C ASP A 411 1.24 -19.64 -20.30
#